data_AF-A0A2N1ZE58-F1
#
_entry.id   AF-A0A2N1ZE58-F1
#
_cell.length_a   1.000
_cell.length_b   1.000
_cell.length_c   1.000
_cell.angle_alpha   90.00
_cell.angle_beta   90.00
_cell.angle_gamma   90.00
#
_symmetry.space_group_name_H-M   'P 1'
#
loop_
_entity.id
_entity.type
_entity.pdbx_description
1 polymer ?
#
loop_
_entity_poly.entity_id
_entity_poly.type
_entity_poly.pdbx_seq_one_letter_code
_entity_poly.pdbx_strand_id
1 'polypeptide(L)'
;MHRIPSTHLPLAVVNSERFDPTPVVLPMADGERLLCWTDGIIESRNAEGTQFGDQRVLDVITAHVGQPDALFEGLLLALEAFHGSREDDVSLLEVVMQRHPLPITSLLQPDARQLEAQDWVLDYTFRAASIRDHNPLPFLNKVLMEVPGLRMHAGSLFIILSELYSNALEHGLLQLDSSLKGNADGFSRYYRERNLRLSSLDQGWIRVVLDHCPDEAGGRLVIQVEDSGPGFAPQPPGEQAETYSGRGLALVRALAADVQFNALGNQVRVAFDWRLGHTAA
;
A
#
# COMPACT_ATOMS: atom_id res chain seq x y z
N MET A 1 -19.42 -17.28 15.10
CA MET A 1 -18.87 -17.06 13.74
C MET A 1 -19.90 -16.29 12.93
N HIS A 2 -19.51 -15.18 12.31
CA HIS A 2 -20.37 -14.38 11.44
C HIS A 2 -19.74 -14.35 10.05
N ARG A 3 -20.46 -14.81 9.01
CA ARG A 3 -19.96 -14.84 7.63
C ARG A 3 -20.40 -13.58 6.90
N ILE A 4 -19.45 -12.87 6.31
CA ILE A 4 -19.69 -11.66 5.53
C ILE A 4 -19.63 -12.04 4.04
N PRO A 5 -20.77 -12.15 3.34
CA PRO A 5 -20.75 -12.46 1.92
C PRO A 5 -20.30 -11.24 1.10
N SER A 6 -19.60 -11.49 -0.01
CA SER A 6 -19.44 -10.42 -1.01
C SER A 6 -20.81 -10.11 -1.62
N THR A 7 -21.21 -8.84 -1.55
CA THR A 7 -22.47 -8.35 -2.11
C THR A 7 -22.27 -7.66 -3.46
N HIS A 8 -21.02 -7.49 -3.90
CA HIS A 8 -20.66 -6.74 -5.11
C HIS A 8 -19.99 -7.64 -6.13
N LEU A 9 -20.24 -7.34 -7.41
CA LEU A 9 -19.57 -7.99 -8.53
C LEU A 9 -18.10 -7.57 -8.59
N PRO A 10 -17.22 -8.41 -9.17
CA PRO A 10 -15.83 -8.06 -9.40
C PRO A 10 -15.67 -6.74 -10.16
N LEU A 11 -14.62 -6.00 -9.81
CA LEU A 11 -14.25 -4.78 -10.51
C LEU A 11 -14.00 -5.06 -12.01
N ALA A 12 -14.33 -4.10 -12.86
CA ALA A 12 -14.27 -4.17 -14.33
C ALA A 12 -15.33 -5.03 -15.04
N VAL A 13 -16.24 -5.71 -14.32
CA VAL A 13 -17.40 -6.41 -14.93
C VAL A 13 -18.62 -5.49 -15.04
N VAL A 14 -18.74 -4.49 -14.17
CA VAL A 14 -19.88 -3.57 -14.09
C VAL A 14 -19.46 -2.15 -14.43
N ASN A 15 -20.32 -1.45 -15.18
CA ASN A 15 -20.14 -0.04 -15.50
C ASN A 15 -20.16 0.80 -14.21
N SER A 16 -19.41 1.91 -14.17
CA SER A 16 -19.22 2.74 -12.97
C SER A 16 -20.52 3.19 -12.28
N GLU A 17 -21.61 3.32 -13.04
CA GLU A 17 -22.94 3.69 -12.56
C GLU A 17 -23.62 2.65 -11.65
N ARG A 18 -23.15 1.39 -11.63
CA ARG A 18 -23.67 0.32 -10.76
C ARG A 18 -22.73 -0.09 -9.63
N PHE A 19 -21.57 0.55 -9.52
CA PHE A 19 -20.65 0.30 -8.43
C PHE A 19 -21.08 1.13 -7.22
N ASP A 20 -21.46 0.47 -6.13
CA ASP A 20 -21.69 1.12 -4.84
C ASP A 20 -20.42 0.98 -3.99
N PRO A 21 -19.63 2.05 -3.80
CA PRO A 21 -18.43 2.02 -2.98
C PRO A 21 -18.74 2.08 -1.48
N THR A 22 -20.02 2.13 -1.07
CA THR A 22 -20.39 2.32 0.33
C THR A 22 -19.91 1.13 1.16
N PRO A 23 -18.99 1.33 2.11
CA PRO A 23 -18.48 0.23 2.92
C PRO A 23 -19.56 -0.25 3.91
N VAL A 24 -19.58 -1.56 4.15
CA VAL A 24 -20.31 -2.12 5.29
C VAL A 24 -19.43 -1.99 6.52
N VAL A 25 -19.88 -1.21 7.50
CA VAL A 25 -19.18 -1.03 8.78
C VAL A 25 -19.73 -2.02 9.80
N LEU A 26 -18.85 -2.89 10.30
CA LEU A 26 -19.19 -3.85 11.35
C LEU A 26 -18.37 -3.52 12.60
N PRO A 27 -19.03 -3.32 13.76
CA PRO A 27 -18.30 -3.17 15.01
C PRO A 27 -17.63 -4.48 15.38
N MET A 28 -16.38 -4.41 15.86
CA MET A 28 -15.64 -5.56 16.37
C MET A 28 -15.19 -5.29 17.80
N ALA A 29 -15.37 -6.27 18.68
CA ALA A 29 -14.94 -6.22 20.07
C ALA A 29 -13.48 -6.66 20.25
N ASP A 30 -12.92 -6.36 21.41
CA ASP A 30 -11.57 -6.80 21.79
C ASP A 30 -11.49 -8.33 21.81
N GLY A 31 -10.45 -8.88 21.20
CA GLY A 31 -10.23 -10.31 20.99
C GLY A 31 -11.02 -10.92 19.82
N GLU A 32 -11.93 -10.18 19.17
CA GLU A 32 -12.59 -10.68 17.95
C GLU A 32 -11.63 -10.74 16.78
N ARG A 33 -11.91 -11.67 15.85
CA ARG A 33 -11.01 -12.00 14.74
C ARG A 33 -11.73 -11.88 13.41
N LEU A 34 -11.08 -11.23 12.46
CA LEU A 34 -11.46 -11.22 11.05
C LEU A 34 -10.54 -12.18 10.31
N LEU A 35 -11.13 -13.24 9.75
CA LEU A 35 -10.43 -14.20 8.91
C LEU A 35 -10.87 -13.98 7.45
N CYS A 36 -9.92 -13.76 6.56
CA CYS A 36 -10.15 -13.57 5.13
C CYS A 36 -9.30 -14.54 4.33
N TRP A 37 -9.88 -15.11 3.27
CA TRP A 37 -9.17 -15.98 2.36
C TRP A 37 -9.65 -15.83 0.92
N THR A 38 -8.79 -16.20 -0.02
CA THR A 38 -9.13 -16.31 -1.45
C THR A 38 -9.76 -17.66 -1.77
N ASP A 39 -10.37 -17.75 -2.95
CA ASP A 39 -10.90 -19.00 -3.51
C ASP A 39 -9.86 -20.13 -3.61
N GLY A 40 -8.57 -19.79 -3.79
CA GLY A 40 -7.48 -20.78 -3.77
C GLY A 40 -7.44 -21.69 -2.52
N ILE A 41 -7.97 -21.24 -1.37
CA ILE A 41 -8.14 -22.09 -0.17
C ILE A 41 -9.23 -23.14 -0.38
N ILE A 42 -10.41 -22.75 -0.88
CA ILE A 42 -11.56 -23.63 -1.05
C ILE A 42 -11.43 -24.52 -2.29
N GLU A 43 -10.76 -24.03 -3.34
CA GLU A 43 -10.56 -24.73 -4.60
C GLU A 43 -9.35 -25.67 -4.58
N SER A 44 -8.48 -25.58 -3.57
CA SER A 44 -7.36 -26.49 -3.35
C SER A 44 -7.81 -27.95 -3.38
N ARG A 45 -7.06 -28.81 -4.09
CA ARG A 45 -7.40 -30.22 -4.30
C ARG A 45 -6.42 -31.17 -3.61
N ASN A 46 -6.97 -32.27 -3.11
CA ASN A 46 -6.17 -33.41 -2.69
C ASN A 46 -5.70 -34.25 -3.89
N ALA A 47 -4.90 -35.29 -3.64
CA ALA A 47 -4.38 -36.19 -4.68
C ALA A 47 -5.49 -36.94 -5.46
N GLU A 48 -6.70 -36.99 -4.93
CA GLU A 48 -7.88 -37.60 -5.56
C GLU A 48 -8.71 -36.58 -6.36
N GLY A 49 -8.26 -35.33 -6.44
CA GLY A 49 -8.95 -34.24 -7.14
C GLY A 49 -10.13 -33.64 -6.37
N THR A 50 -10.34 -34.00 -5.11
CA THR A 50 -11.43 -33.46 -4.26
C THR A 50 -11.02 -32.11 -3.70
N GLN A 51 -11.89 -31.10 -3.84
CA GLN A 51 -11.68 -29.75 -3.30
C GLN A 51 -11.74 -29.73 -1.77
N PHE A 52 -10.98 -28.82 -1.15
CA PHE A 52 -10.98 -28.57 0.29
C PHE A 52 -12.36 -28.09 0.74
N GLY A 53 -12.91 -27.10 0.04
CA GLY A 53 -14.28 -26.61 0.18
C GLY A 53 -14.57 -25.86 1.48
N ASP A 54 -15.68 -25.12 1.49
CA ASP A 54 -16.11 -24.32 2.64
C ASP A 54 -16.31 -25.17 3.91
N GLN A 55 -16.82 -26.40 3.77
CA GLN A 55 -17.16 -27.24 4.90
C GLN A 55 -15.93 -27.57 5.76
N ARG A 56 -14.79 -27.89 5.15
CA ARG A 56 -13.57 -28.22 5.91
C ARG A 56 -12.99 -27.00 6.62
N VAL A 57 -13.09 -25.81 6.01
CA VAL A 57 -12.74 -24.56 6.69
C VAL A 57 -13.60 -24.37 7.94
N LEU A 58 -14.92 -24.57 7.82
CA LEU A 58 -15.86 -24.48 8.93
C LEU A 58 -15.59 -25.53 10.02
N ASP A 59 -15.24 -26.75 9.62
CA ASP A 59 -14.91 -27.84 10.55
C ASP A 59 -13.66 -27.48 11.38
N VAL A 60 -12.63 -26.93 10.74
CA VAL A 60 -11.42 -26.45 11.44
C VAL A 60 -11.76 -25.30 12.38
N ILE A 61 -12.55 -24.32 11.93
CA ILE A 61 -12.98 -23.19 12.79
C ILE A 61 -13.74 -23.71 14.01
N THR A 62 -14.63 -24.68 13.81
CA THR A 62 -15.45 -25.26 14.87
C THR A 62 -14.60 -26.07 15.85
N ALA A 63 -13.59 -26.81 15.35
CA ALA A 63 -12.67 -27.59 16.18
C ALA A 63 -11.80 -26.71 17.10
N HIS A 64 -11.55 -25.46 16.73
CA HIS A 64 -10.73 -24.52 17.49
C HIS A 64 -11.56 -23.52 18.32
N VAL A 65 -12.86 -23.78 18.50
CA VAL A 65 -13.70 -22.99 19.41
C VAL A 65 -13.12 -23.06 20.83
N GLY A 66 -12.79 -21.90 21.39
CA GLY A 66 -12.14 -21.78 22.71
C GLY A 66 -10.60 -21.78 22.67
N GLN A 67 -9.98 -22.00 21.50
CA GLN A 67 -8.54 -21.86 21.26
C GLN A 67 -8.28 -20.99 20.02
N PRO A 68 -8.75 -19.73 20.01
CA PRO A 68 -8.73 -18.90 18.81
C PRO A 68 -7.31 -18.55 18.35
N ASP A 69 -6.33 -18.52 19.25
CA ASP A 69 -4.91 -18.31 18.90
C ASP A 69 -4.30 -19.45 18.07
N ALA A 70 -4.85 -20.67 18.20
CA ALA A 70 -4.38 -21.84 17.46
C ALA A 70 -5.10 -22.01 16.11
N LEU A 71 -6.13 -21.21 15.83
CA LEU A 71 -6.99 -21.38 14.66
C LEU A 71 -6.21 -21.20 13.36
N PHE A 72 -5.40 -20.15 13.26
CA PHE A 72 -4.66 -19.82 12.04
C PHE A 72 -3.71 -20.94 11.63
N GLU A 73 -2.88 -21.39 12.58
CA GLU A 73 -1.97 -22.53 12.38
C GLU A 73 -2.73 -23.83 12.13
N GLY A 74 -3.83 -24.07 12.85
CA GLY A 74 -4.69 -25.23 12.65
C GLY A 74 -5.26 -25.31 11.23
N LEU A 75 -5.63 -24.16 10.65
CA LEU A 75 -6.11 -24.08 9.26
C LEU A 75 -4.98 -24.31 8.27
N LEU A 76 -3.80 -23.73 8.51
CA LEU A 76 -2.63 -23.93 7.66
C LEU A 76 -2.22 -25.41 7.63
N LEU A 77 -2.14 -26.07 8.79
CA LEU A 77 -1.83 -27.49 8.90
C LEU A 77 -2.88 -28.37 8.22
N ALA A 78 -4.16 -28.05 8.36
CA ALA A 78 -5.23 -28.78 7.69
C ALA A 78 -5.12 -28.66 6.16
N LEU A 79 -4.75 -27.49 5.65
CA LEU A 79 -4.53 -27.27 4.22
C LEU A 79 -3.29 -28.01 3.73
N GLU A 80 -2.16 -27.94 4.46
CA GLU A 80 -0.93 -28.66 4.11
C GLU A 80 -1.15 -30.18 4.08
N ALA A 81 -1.84 -30.72 5.09
CA ALA A 81 -2.16 -32.15 5.15
C ALA A 81 -3.12 -32.61 4.04
N PHE A 82 -3.94 -31.70 3.51
CA PHE A 82 -4.89 -31.98 2.45
C PHE A 82 -4.29 -31.88 1.05
N HIS A 83 -3.27 -31.05 0.85
CA HIS A 83 -2.68 -30.78 -0.46
C HIS A 83 -2.01 -32.01 -1.09
N GLY A 84 -2.41 -32.34 -2.33
CA GLY A 84 -1.74 -33.35 -3.17
C GLY A 84 -0.90 -32.76 -4.32
N SER A 85 -1.19 -31.53 -4.74
CA SER A 85 -0.45 -30.75 -5.74
C SER A 85 -0.79 -29.26 -5.60
N ARG A 86 0.15 -28.38 -5.98
CA ARG A 86 0.06 -26.93 -5.75
C ARG A 86 -0.34 -26.22 -7.05
N GLU A 87 -1.64 -26.00 -7.25
CA GLU A 87 -2.16 -25.39 -8.49
C GLU A 87 -2.71 -23.96 -8.37
N ASP A 88 -2.79 -23.33 -7.19
CA ASP A 88 -3.20 -21.91 -7.09
C ASP A 88 -2.46 -21.13 -5.99
N ASP A 89 -2.45 -19.81 -6.12
CA ASP A 89 -1.93 -18.87 -5.12
C ASP A 89 -2.88 -18.80 -3.91
N VAL A 90 -2.45 -19.40 -2.80
CA VAL A 90 -3.20 -19.43 -1.55
C VAL A 90 -2.93 -18.16 -0.73
N SER A 91 -3.97 -17.41 -0.40
CA SER A 91 -3.89 -16.26 0.51
C SER A 91 -4.84 -16.42 1.69
N LEU A 92 -4.29 -16.31 2.90
CA LEU A 92 -5.02 -16.33 4.18
C LEU A 92 -4.55 -15.15 5.03
N LEU A 93 -5.51 -14.40 5.58
CA LEU A 93 -5.27 -13.24 6.43
C LEU A 93 -6.07 -13.39 7.72
N GLU A 94 -5.43 -13.22 8.86
CA GLU A 94 -6.08 -13.04 10.15
C GLU A 94 -5.77 -11.65 10.70
N VAL A 95 -6.82 -10.94 11.13
CA VAL A 95 -6.71 -9.69 11.88
C VAL A 95 -7.38 -9.89 13.23
N VAL A 96 -6.61 -9.74 14.30
CA VAL A 96 -7.12 -9.81 15.68
C VAL A 96 -7.33 -8.39 16.17
N MET A 97 -8.55 -8.07 16.59
CA MET A 97 -8.81 -6.81 17.27
C MET A 97 -8.18 -6.87 18.65
N GLN A 98 -7.14 -6.06 18.83
CA GLN A 98 -6.50 -5.87 20.11
C GLN A 98 -6.84 -4.48 20.61
N ARG A 99 -7.15 -4.39 21.90
CA ARG A 99 -7.17 -3.14 22.63
C ARG A 99 -5.76 -2.60 22.72
N HIS A 100 -5.31 -1.90 21.68
CA HIS A 100 -4.15 -1.05 21.84
C HIS A 100 -4.54 0.03 22.86
N PRO A 101 -3.83 0.20 23.99
CA PRO A 101 -3.94 1.45 24.71
C PRO A 101 -3.50 2.50 23.70
N LEU A 102 -4.45 3.24 23.12
CA LEU A 102 -4.12 4.46 22.40
C LEU A 102 -3.18 5.20 23.35
N PRO A 103 -1.93 5.50 22.95
CA PRO A 103 -1.12 6.37 23.76
C PRO A 103 -1.98 7.61 23.99
N ILE A 104 -2.34 7.89 25.25
CA ILE A 104 -3.16 9.05 25.64
C ILE A 104 -2.44 10.37 25.26
N THR A 105 -1.26 10.29 24.63
CA THR A 105 -0.62 11.39 23.92
C THR A 105 -1.35 11.84 22.64
N SER A 106 -2.37 11.12 22.13
CA SER A 106 -3.20 11.61 21.02
C SER A 106 -4.26 12.66 21.41
N LEU A 107 -4.43 12.95 22.70
CA LEU A 107 -5.34 14.00 23.20
C LEU A 107 -4.60 15.20 23.82
N LEU A 108 -3.28 15.10 23.97
CA LEU A 108 -2.47 16.25 24.32
C LEU A 108 -2.09 16.93 23.01
N GLN A 109 -2.51 18.18 22.84
CA GLN A 109 -1.92 19.03 21.82
C GLN A 109 -0.39 18.89 21.94
N PRO A 110 0.33 18.58 20.84
CA PRO A 110 1.78 18.59 20.91
C PRO A 110 2.20 19.95 21.46
N ASP A 111 2.92 19.94 22.58
CA ASP A 111 3.45 21.16 23.17
C ASP A 111 4.27 21.87 22.09
N ALA A 112 4.15 23.20 21.95
CA ALA A 112 4.73 23.92 20.79
C ALA A 112 6.23 23.60 20.59
N ARG A 113 6.96 23.40 21.70
CA ARG A 113 8.37 22.99 21.70
C ARG A 113 8.63 21.60 21.11
N GLN A 114 7.66 20.69 21.24
CA GLN A 114 7.71 19.34 20.70
C GLN A 114 7.45 19.32 19.20
N LEU A 115 6.70 20.31 18.69
CA LEU A 115 6.52 20.54 17.26
C LEU A 115 7.75 21.20 16.64
N GLU A 116 8.32 22.23 17.27
CA GLU A 116 9.58 22.87 16.83
C GLU A 116 10.74 21.86 16.73
N ALA A 117 10.78 20.87 17.62
CA ALA A 117 11.76 19.78 17.57
C ALA A 117 11.59 18.83 16.36
N GLN A 118 10.56 19.05 15.53
CA GLN A 118 10.28 18.27 14.32
C GLN A 118 10.62 19.06 13.04
N ASP A 119 11.39 20.15 13.11
CA ASP A 119 11.98 20.79 11.92
C ASP A 119 13.21 20.00 11.45
N TRP A 120 13.10 19.29 10.32
CA TRP A 120 14.18 18.46 9.81
C TRP A 120 14.11 18.19 8.31
N VAL A 121 15.29 17.90 7.75
CA VAL A 121 15.45 17.38 6.40
C VAL A 121 16.15 16.02 6.45
N LEU A 122 15.57 15.03 5.79
CA LEU A 122 16.18 13.74 5.51
C LEU A 122 16.45 13.65 4.02
N ASP A 123 17.69 13.32 3.67
CA ASP A 123 18.12 13.08 2.30
C ASP A 123 18.77 11.70 2.22
N TYR A 124 18.09 10.78 1.54
CA TYR A 124 18.50 9.39 1.48
C TYR A 124 18.56 8.89 0.04
N THR A 125 19.71 8.34 -0.35
CA THR A 125 19.92 7.79 -1.70
C THR A 125 20.01 6.27 -1.64
N PHE A 126 19.02 5.59 -2.21
CA PHE A 126 19.01 4.16 -2.44
C PHE A 126 19.78 3.86 -3.73
N ARG A 127 20.80 3.00 -3.64
CA ARG A 127 21.59 2.56 -4.80
C ARG A 127 21.06 1.22 -5.33
N ALA A 128 21.40 0.89 -6.58
CA ALA A 128 20.97 -0.32 -7.29
C ALA A 128 20.84 -1.59 -6.42
N ALA A 129 21.89 -1.97 -5.69
CA ALA A 129 21.85 -3.17 -4.83
C ALA A 129 20.75 -3.11 -3.75
N SER A 130 20.60 -1.97 -3.09
CA SER A 130 19.54 -1.78 -2.08
C SER A 130 18.15 -1.81 -2.71
N ILE A 131 17.98 -1.21 -3.89
CA ILE A 131 16.71 -1.16 -4.62
C ILE A 131 16.28 -2.56 -5.08
N ARG A 132 17.25 -3.36 -5.53
CA ARG A 132 17.01 -4.74 -5.97
C ARG A 132 16.55 -5.64 -4.82
N ASP A 133 17.20 -5.51 -3.67
CA ASP A 133 17.05 -6.48 -2.59
C ASP A 133 16.06 -6.04 -1.50
N HIS A 134 15.71 -4.75 -1.42
CA HIS A 134 14.87 -4.20 -0.35
C HIS A 134 13.86 -3.16 -0.84
N ASN A 135 12.68 -3.13 -0.22
CA ASN A 135 11.71 -2.06 -0.40
C ASN A 135 12.01 -0.90 0.56
N PRO A 136 12.25 0.34 0.08
CA PRO A 136 12.56 1.48 0.94
C PRO A 136 11.33 2.14 1.60
N LEU A 137 10.13 1.88 1.10
CA LEU A 137 8.90 2.53 1.56
C LEU A 137 8.61 2.31 3.06
N PRO A 138 8.78 1.10 3.64
CA PRO A 138 8.58 0.90 5.08
C PRO A 138 9.49 1.77 5.95
N PHE A 139 10.74 1.97 5.53
CA PHE A 139 11.68 2.85 6.24
C PHE A 139 11.23 4.32 6.18
N LEU A 140 10.92 4.82 4.98
CA LEU A 140 10.47 6.20 4.79
C LEU A 140 9.14 6.47 5.53
N ASN A 141 8.20 5.53 5.46
CA ASN A 141 6.94 5.63 6.18
C ASN A 141 7.17 5.68 7.69
N LYS A 142 8.08 4.86 8.23
CA LYS A 142 8.43 4.92 9.66
C LYS A 142 8.92 6.31 10.06
N VAL A 143 9.81 6.93 9.28
CA VAL A 143 10.30 8.30 9.54
C VAL A 143 9.13 9.28 9.60
N LEU A 144 8.19 9.24 8.64
CA LEU A 144 7.01 10.10 8.67
C LEU A 144 6.11 9.83 9.88
N MET A 145 5.99 8.58 10.33
CA MET A 145 5.16 8.21 11.46
C MET A 145 5.76 8.59 12.82
N GLU A 146 7.04 8.99 12.88
CA GLU A 146 7.61 9.61 14.09
C GLU A 146 7.01 11.00 14.35
N VAL A 147 6.49 11.68 13.32
CA VAL A 147 5.80 12.98 13.42
C VAL A 147 4.32 12.75 13.77
N PRO A 148 3.86 13.08 15.00
CA PRO A 148 2.49 12.76 15.42
C PRO A 148 1.42 13.40 14.51
N GLY A 149 1.66 14.61 14.03
CA GLY A 149 0.75 15.34 13.15
C GLY A 149 0.52 14.68 11.78
N LEU A 150 1.51 13.96 11.27
CA LEU A 150 1.41 13.25 9.99
C LEU A 150 0.68 11.91 10.11
N ARG A 151 0.52 11.34 11.31
CA ARG A 151 -0.13 10.04 11.52
C ARG A 151 -1.59 10.02 11.07
N MET A 152 -2.30 11.14 11.24
CA MET A 152 -3.68 11.29 10.75
C MET A 152 -3.78 11.21 9.23
N HIS A 153 -2.66 11.40 8.54
CA HIS A 153 -2.54 11.39 7.08
C HIS A 153 -1.70 10.20 6.56
N ALA A 154 -1.47 9.18 7.39
CA ALA A 154 -0.60 8.05 7.06
C ALA A 154 -0.96 7.39 5.73
N GLY A 155 -2.25 7.16 5.46
CA GLY A 155 -2.72 6.59 4.21
C GLY A 155 -2.40 7.46 2.99
N SER A 156 -2.69 8.77 3.06
CA SER A 156 -2.41 9.72 1.98
C SER A 156 -0.91 9.83 1.71
N LEU A 157 -0.09 9.92 2.76
CA LEU A 157 1.37 10.00 2.64
C LEU A 157 1.97 8.71 2.07
N PHE A 158 1.46 7.55 2.49
CA PHE A 158 1.90 6.26 1.96
C PHE A 158 1.56 6.11 0.48
N ILE A 159 0.36 6.55 0.06
CA ILE A 159 -0.02 6.59 -1.36
C ILE A 159 0.96 7.48 -2.13
N ILE A 160 1.19 8.71 -1.67
CA ILE A 160 2.12 9.64 -2.33
C ILE A 160 3.51 9.00 -2.46
N LEU A 161 4.09 8.53 -1.35
CA LEU A 161 5.41 7.89 -1.37
C LEU A 161 5.48 6.70 -2.32
N SER A 162 4.46 5.84 -2.30
CA SER A 162 4.41 4.62 -3.12
C SER A 162 4.33 4.94 -4.61
N GLU A 163 3.52 5.92 -4.99
CA GLU A 163 3.38 6.36 -6.39
C GLU A 163 4.65 7.04 -6.90
N LEU A 164 5.24 7.96 -6.14
CA LEU A 164 6.47 8.64 -6.57
C LEU A 164 7.65 7.66 -6.68
N TYR A 165 7.80 6.76 -5.71
CA TYR A 165 8.85 5.74 -5.75
C TYR A 165 8.65 4.75 -6.88
N SER A 166 7.41 4.29 -7.10
CA SER A 166 7.10 3.37 -8.21
C SER A 166 7.38 4.02 -9.55
N ASN A 167 7.06 5.31 -9.73
CA ASN A 167 7.40 6.02 -10.96
C ASN A 167 8.92 6.11 -11.19
N ALA A 168 9.68 6.50 -10.16
CA ALA A 168 11.14 6.56 -10.20
C ALA A 168 11.77 5.19 -10.53
N LEU A 169 11.25 4.12 -9.92
CA LEU A 169 11.72 2.76 -10.17
C LEU A 169 11.33 2.27 -11.57
N GLU A 170 10.03 2.25 -11.86
CA GLU A 170 9.48 1.60 -13.04
C GLU A 170 9.84 2.35 -14.32
N HIS A 171 9.72 3.68 -14.32
CA HIS A 171 9.95 4.50 -15.50
C HIS A 171 11.36 5.08 -15.55
N GLY A 172 11.91 5.49 -14.41
CA GLY A 172 13.27 6.01 -14.33
C GLY A 172 14.33 4.93 -14.53
N LEU A 173 14.42 3.99 -13.59
CA LEU A 173 15.48 2.98 -13.57
C LEU A 173 15.20 1.80 -14.49
N LEU A 174 13.99 1.24 -14.43
CA LEU A 174 13.63 0.04 -15.17
C LEU A 174 13.15 0.36 -16.58
N GLN A 175 12.83 1.62 -16.91
CA GLN A 175 12.36 2.06 -18.24
C GLN A 175 11.22 1.19 -18.80
N LEU A 176 10.29 0.78 -17.93
CA LEU A 176 9.13 -0.03 -18.29
C LEU A 176 8.12 0.82 -19.05
N ASP A 177 7.56 0.23 -20.11
CA ASP A 177 6.47 0.85 -20.85
C ASP A 177 5.14 0.58 -20.13
N SER A 178 4.53 1.65 -19.63
CA SER A 178 3.22 1.61 -18.99
C SER A 178 2.07 1.20 -19.92
N SER A 179 2.26 1.22 -21.25
CA SER A 179 1.27 0.78 -22.24
C SER A 179 0.94 -0.72 -22.11
N LEU A 180 1.82 -1.50 -21.48
CA LEU A 180 1.66 -2.94 -21.25
C LEU A 180 0.58 -3.28 -20.21
N LYS A 181 0.13 -2.33 -19.38
CA LYS A 181 -0.92 -2.53 -18.34
C LYS A 181 -2.36 -2.59 -18.91
N GLY A 182 -2.53 -2.67 -20.24
CA GLY A 182 -3.83 -2.51 -20.91
C GLY A 182 -4.74 -3.75 -20.98
N ASN A 183 -4.22 -4.97 -20.80
CA ASN A 183 -5.00 -6.21 -20.80
C ASN A 183 -4.35 -7.30 -19.90
N ALA A 184 -5.08 -8.38 -19.60
CA ALA A 184 -4.62 -9.41 -18.65
C ALA A 184 -3.31 -10.11 -19.07
N ASP A 185 -3.09 -10.35 -20.37
CA ASP A 185 -1.84 -10.90 -20.90
C ASP A 185 -0.67 -9.89 -20.76
N GLY A 186 -0.95 -8.62 -21.05
CA GLY A 186 -0.02 -7.50 -20.88
C GLY A 186 0.42 -7.29 -19.44
N PHE A 187 -0.47 -7.51 -18.47
CA PHE A 187 -0.15 -7.46 -17.03
C PHE A 187 0.87 -8.54 -16.62
N SER A 188 0.67 -9.78 -17.07
CA SER A 188 1.62 -10.88 -16.80
C SER A 188 3.00 -10.60 -17.38
N ARG A 189 3.03 -10.07 -18.62
CA ARG A 189 4.27 -9.67 -19.30
C ARG A 189 4.97 -8.51 -18.59
N TYR A 190 4.18 -7.52 -18.16
CA TYR A 190 4.66 -6.37 -17.40
C TYR A 190 5.37 -6.79 -16.10
N TYR A 191 4.75 -7.64 -15.28
CA TYR A 191 5.36 -8.10 -14.03
C TYR A 191 6.61 -8.95 -14.24
N ARG A 192 6.61 -9.80 -15.28
CA ARG A 192 7.79 -10.57 -15.65
C ARG A 192 8.96 -9.67 -16.03
N GLU A 193 8.71 -8.67 -16.87
CA GLU A 193 9.72 -7.72 -17.31
C GLU A 193 10.24 -6.87 -16.14
N ARG A 194 9.34 -6.41 -15.27
CA ARG A 194 9.69 -5.68 -14.04
C ARG A 194 10.64 -6.47 -13.16
N ASN A 195 10.31 -7.73 -12.88
CA ASN A 195 11.13 -8.60 -12.03
C ASN A 195 12.48 -8.90 -12.68
N LEU A 196 12.50 -9.16 -14.00
CA LEU A 196 13.73 -9.38 -14.75
C LEU A 196 14.66 -8.17 -14.65
N ARG A 197 14.18 -6.97 -15.03
CA ARG A 197 15.00 -5.74 -15.00
C ARG A 197 15.44 -5.36 -13.60
N LEU A 198 14.59 -5.56 -12.59
CA LEU A 198 14.94 -5.32 -11.19
C LEU A 198 16.06 -6.26 -10.74
N SER A 199 15.97 -7.56 -11.06
CA SER A 199 17.01 -8.53 -10.70
C SER A 199 18.37 -8.25 -11.36
N SER A 200 18.36 -7.69 -12.58
CA SER A 200 19.56 -7.31 -13.32
C SER A 200 19.98 -5.86 -13.11
N LEU A 201 19.42 -5.16 -12.12
CA LEU A 201 19.74 -3.76 -11.87
C LEU A 201 21.12 -3.65 -11.20
N ASP A 202 22.13 -3.30 -11.99
CA ASP A 202 23.51 -3.16 -11.50
C ASP A 202 23.92 -1.71 -11.19
N GLN A 203 23.26 -0.75 -11.83
CA GLN A 203 23.58 0.68 -11.74
C GLN A 203 22.31 1.52 -11.58
N GLY A 204 22.49 2.73 -11.04
CA GLY A 204 21.42 3.69 -10.82
C GLY A 204 21.10 3.89 -9.35
N TRP A 205 20.29 4.92 -9.11
CA TRP A 205 19.90 5.33 -7.76
C TRP A 205 18.55 6.04 -7.78
N ILE A 206 17.88 5.99 -6.62
CA ILE A 206 16.69 6.79 -6.32
C ILE A 206 17.00 7.56 -5.03
N ARG A 207 16.91 8.88 -5.10
CA ARG A 207 17.10 9.80 -3.97
C ARG A 207 15.74 10.28 -3.50
N VAL A 208 15.51 10.18 -2.21
CA VAL A 208 14.31 10.69 -1.56
C VAL A 208 14.71 11.76 -0.56
N VAL A 209 14.16 12.95 -0.74
CA VAL A 209 14.28 14.05 0.22
C VAL A 209 12.95 14.27 0.89
N LEU A 210 12.94 14.26 2.21
CA LEU A 210 11.81 14.59 3.06
C LEU A 210 12.19 15.83 3.85
N ASP A 211 11.51 16.94 3.61
CA ASP A 211 11.76 18.23 4.24
C ASP A 211 10.49 18.62 5.00
N HIS A 212 10.54 18.49 6.32
CA HIS A 212 9.41 18.71 7.21
C HIS A 212 9.61 20.01 7.99
N CYS A 213 8.74 20.99 7.72
CA CYS A 213 8.71 22.27 8.38
C CYS A 213 7.40 22.40 9.19
N PRO A 214 7.42 22.24 10.52
CA PRO A 214 6.25 22.42 11.37
C PRO A 214 5.85 23.90 11.48
N ASP A 215 4.56 24.18 11.71
CA ASP A 215 4.02 25.49 12.07
C ASP A 215 3.08 25.37 13.29
N GLU A 216 2.69 26.48 13.93
CA GLU A 216 1.85 26.45 15.15
C GLU A 216 0.52 25.70 14.98
N ALA A 217 0.01 25.57 13.75
CA ALA A 217 -1.28 24.96 13.43
C ALA A 217 -1.14 23.60 12.70
N GLY A 218 0.07 23.07 12.56
CA GLY A 218 0.37 21.90 11.74
C GLY A 218 1.75 21.98 11.11
N GLY A 219 1.80 22.07 9.77
CA GLY A 219 3.05 22.26 9.06
C GLY A 219 2.98 21.85 7.60
N ARG A 220 4.17 21.80 6.98
CA ARG A 220 4.36 21.40 5.59
C ARG A 220 5.41 20.31 5.52
N LEU A 221 5.11 19.26 4.76
CA LEU A 221 6.07 18.24 4.35
C LEU A 221 6.30 18.37 2.84
N VAL A 222 7.55 18.51 2.43
CA VAL A 222 7.97 18.45 1.03
C VAL A 222 8.63 17.10 0.79
N ILE A 223 8.08 16.34 -0.15
CA ILE A 223 8.59 15.04 -0.58
C ILE A 223 9.18 15.24 -1.97
N GLN A 224 10.47 14.99 -2.13
CA GLN A 224 11.13 14.95 -3.42
C GLN A 224 11.61 13.54 -3.70
N VAL A 225 11.30 13.03 -4.89
CA VAL A 225 11.85 11.77 -5.39
C VAL A 225 12.55 12.07 -6.70
N GLU A 226 13.84 11.76 -6.76
CA GLU A 226 14.69 11.91 -7.93
C GLU A 226 15.31 10.57 -8.29
N ASP A 227 15.42 10.30 -9.58
CA ASP A 227 16.02 9.08 -10.09
C ASP A 227 17.14 9.36 -11.09
N SER A 228 18.03 8.38 -11.25
CA SER A 228 19.17 8.46 -12.17
C SER A 228 18.81 8.17 -13.64
N GLY A 229 17.52 7.99 -13.95
CA GLY A 229 17.02 7.70 -15.28
C GLY A 229 17.07 8.89 -16.22
N PRO A 230 16.70 8.69 -17.50
CA PRO A 230 16.76 9.74 -18.52
C PRO A 230 15.69 10.84 -18.32
N GLY A 231 14.71 10.61 -17.46
CA GLY A 231 13.55 11.49 -17.26
C GLY A 231 12.55 11.44 -18.41
N PHE A 232 11.58 12.34 -18.40
CA PHE A 232 10.53 12.47 -19.42
C PHE A 232 10.24 13.94 -19.70
N ALA A 233 9.81 14.26 -20.92
CA ALA A 233 9.37 15.61 -21.24
C ALA A 233 8.04 15.90 -20.51
N PRO A 234 7.98 16.86 -19.56
CA PRO A 234 6.74 17.16 -18.85
C PRO A 234 5.71 17.68 -19.84
N GLN A 235 4.59 16.97 -20.01
CA GLN A 235 3.49 17.48 -20.83
C GLN A 235 2.76 18.62 -20.11
N PRO A 236 2.32 19.66 -20.82
CA PRO A 236 1.58 20.76 -20.22
C PRO A 236 0.29 20.26 -19.56
N PRO A 237 -0.15 20.90 -18.45
CA PRO A 237 -1.38 20.53 -17.77
C PRO A 237 -2.58 20.75 -18.70
N GLY A 238 -3.18 19.66 -19.19
CA GLY A 238 -4.36 19.69 -20.07
C GLY A 238 -4.45 18.55 -21.09
N GLU A 239 -3.33 17.89 -21.43
CA GLU A 239 -3.27 16.83 -22.46
C GLU A 239 -3.24 15.39 -21.89
N GLN A 240 -3.42 15.21 -20.58
CA GLN A 240 -3.50 13.89 -19.97
C GLN A 240 -4.87 13.26 -20.29
N ALA A 241 -4.94 12.59 -21.44
CA ALA A 241 -5.98 11.60 -21.70
C ALA A 241 -5.98 10.55 -20.58
N GLU A 242 -7.16 10.02 -20.25
CA GLU A 242 -7.41 9.00 -19.22
C GLU A 242 -6.75 7.64 -19.55
N THR A 243 -5.43 7.61 -19.73
CA THR A 243 -4.66 6.38 -19.85
C THR A 243 -4.38 5.80 -18.46
N TYR A 244 -4.32 4.48 -18.39
CA TYR A 244 -4.07 3.69 -17.17
C TYR A 244 -2.77 4.12 -16.45
N SER A 245 -1.84 4.76 -17.17
CA SER A 245 -0.57 5.33 -16.69
C SER A 245 -0.68 6.66 -15.94
N GLY A 246 -1.81 7.36 -16.02
CA GLY A 246 -1.98 8.71 -15.43
C GLY A 246 -2.65 8.74 -14.05
N ARG A 247 -3.25 7.63 -13.60
CA ARG A 247 -4.05 7.58 -12.36
C ARG A 247 -3.23 7.87 -11.11
N GLY A 248 -2.00 7.35 -11.04
CA GLY A 248 -1.11 7.55 -9.90
C GLY A 248 -0.79 9.02 -9.66
N LEU A 249 -0.34 9.73 -10.69
CA LEU A 249 -0.08 11.17 -10.61
C LEU A 249 -1.35 12.00 -10.38
N ALA A 250 -2.49 11.61 -10.95
CA ALA A 250 -3.77 12.27 -10.66
C ALA A 250 -4.15 12.14 -9.18
N LEU A 251 -3.94 10.97 -8.58
CA LEU A 251 -4.18 10.73 -7.15
C LEU A 251 -3.21 11.54 -6.29
N VAL A 252 -1.92 11.59 -6.64
CA VAL A 252 -0.94 12.44 -5.95
C VAL A 252 -1.37 13.90 -6.00
N ARG A 253 -1.79 14.41 -7.18
CA ARG A 253 -2.28 15.80 -7.32
C ARG A 253 -3.54 16.08 -6.51
N ALA A 254 -4.42 15.09 -6.33
CA ALA A 254 -5.61 15.24 -5.51
C ALA A 254 -5.30 15.29 -4.00
N LEU A 255 -4.20 14.65 -3.57
CA LEU A 255 -3.78 14.59 -2.17
C LEU A 255 -2.77 15.69 -1.78
N ALA A 256 -2.06 16.25 -2.75
CA ALA A 256 -1.00 17.23 -2.54
C ALA A 256 -1.49 18.67 -2.67
N ALA A 257 -0.84 19.58 -1.95
CA ALA A 257 -1.02 21.02 -2.14
C ALA A 257 -0.34 21.52 -3.43
N ASP A 258 0.80 20.95 -3.79
CA ASP A 258 1.55 21.29 -5.00
C ASP A 258 2.34 20.08 -5.53
N VAL A 259 2.48 20.00 -6.86
CA VAL A 259 3.24 18.94 -7.54
C VAL A 259 4.00 19.53 -8.72
N GLN A 260 5.32 19.48 -8.64
CA GLN A 260 6.24 20.03 -9.63
C GLN A 260 7.20 18.96 -10.15
N PHE A 261 7.63 19.12 -11.40
CA PHE A 261 8.66 18.28 -12.01
C PHE A 261 9.86 19.15 -12.37
N ASN A 262 11.06 18.59 -12.30
CA ASN A 262 12.24 19.28 -12.85
C ASN A 262 12.20 19.29 -14.38
N ALA A 263 13.12 20.04 -15.00
CA ALA A 263 13.17 20.19 -16.45
C ALA A 263 13.43 18.87 -17.21
N LEU A 264 14.11 17.91 -16.58
CA LEU A 264 14.39 16.60 -17.16
C LEU A 264 13.23 15.60 -16.97
N GLY A 265 12.32 15.84 -16.02
CA GLY A 265 11.26 14.92 -15.62
C GLY A 265 11.71 13.72 -14.79
N ASN A 266 12.96 13.65 -14.36
CA ASN A 266 13.45 12.58 -13.45
C ASN A 266 13.40 12.98 -11.97
N GLN A 267 12.79 14.12 -11.65
CA GLN A 267 12.52 14.54 -10.28
C GLN A 267 11.10 15.05 -10.17
N VAL A 268 10.42 14.62 -9.11
CA VAL A 268 9.11 15.12 -8.71
C VAL A 268 9.19 15.67 -7.29
N ARG A 269 8.62 16.86 -7.10
CA ARG A 269 8.49 17.55 -5.81
C ARG A 269 7.01 17.68 -5.47
N VAL A 270 6.63 17.13 -4.33
CA VAL A 270 5.27 17.17 -3.80
C VAL A 270 5.27 17.95 -2.49
N ALA A 271 4.42 18.97 -2.38
CA ALA A 271 4.18 19.66 -1.12
C ALA A 271 2.87 19.15 -0.50
N PHE A 272 2.93 18.75 0.77
CA PHE A 272 1.80 18.26 1.55
C PHE A 272 1.62 19.13 2.79
N ASP A 273 0.50 19.85 2.84
CA ASP A 273 0.14 20.69 3.98
C ASP A 273 -0.74 19.87 4.93
N TRP A 274 -0.41 19.90 6.22
CA TRP A 274 -1.17 19.20 7.25
C TRP A 274 -1.55 20.17 8.36
N ARG A 275 -2.66 19.86 9.04
CA ARG A 275 -3.19 20.68 10.14
C ARG A 275 -3.42 19.81 11.36
N LEU A 276 -3.10 20.34 12.54
CA LEU A 276 -3.57 19.76 13.78
C LEU A 276 -5.10 19.90 13.82
N GLY A 277 -5.80 18.79 14.02
CA GLY A 277 -7.26 18.82 14.13
C GLY A 277 -7.69 19.77 15.25
N HIS A 278 -8.65 20.66 14.98
CA HIS A 278 -9.30 21.45 16.03
C HIS A 278 -10.02 20.49 16.97
N THR A 279 -9.46 20.22 18.14
CA THR A 279 -10.30 19.93 19.30
C THR A 279 -10.89 21.26 19.73
N ALA A 280 -12.12 21.53 19.31
CA ALA A 280 -12.93 22.55 19.97
C ALA A 280 -12.91 22.26 21.48
N ALA A 281 -12.47 23.25 22.24
CA ALA A 281 -12.49 23.24 23.71
C ALA A 281 -13.92 23.10 24.24
#